data_AF-A0A7Y1V3U6-F1
#
_entry.id   AF-A0A7Y1V3U6-F1
#
_cell.length_a   1.000
_cell.length_b   1.000
_cell.length_c   1.000
_cell.angle_alpha   90.00
_cell.angle_beta   90.00
_cell.angle_gamma   90.00
#
_symmetry.space_group_name_H-M   'P 1'
#
loop_
_entity.id
_entity.type
_entity.pdbx_description
1 polymer ?
#
loop_
_entity_poly.entity_id
_entity_poly.type
_entity_poly.pdbx_seq_one_letter_code
_entity_poly.pdbx_strand_id
1 'polypeptide(L)'
;MTLKEFFDLLAMNPEILIFFFIACPLTALLAWLLGRGEGHISPWKYLYSYLIYVVCIPGIFAVTLNIYLFLFERQSVFEADIWTQILPIISMIATLMLIRKNVSFDQIPGFGKLSGLLLIIAAILIIMWFLDRTHIIAITFVPFYQAVLGFLITLAIAMYGWRKLTAAK
;
A
#
# COMPACT_ATOMS: atom_id res chain seq x y z
N MET A 1 3.12 14.67 -15.70
CA MET A 1 3.75 14.48 -14.38
C MET A 1 4.37 13.09 -14.34
N THR A 2 5.69 13.01 -14.14
CA THR A 2 6.40 11.76 -13.89
C THR A 2 6.25 11.34 -12.42
N LEU A 3 6.58 10.09 -12.07
CA LEU A 3 6.57 9.62 -10.67
C LEU A 3 7.55 10.42 -9.81
N LYS A 4 8.71 10.79 -10.39
CA LYS A 4 9.69 11.66 -9.75
C LYS A 4 9.10 13.05 -9.47
N GLU A 5 8.51 13.70 -10.47
CA GLU A 5 7.85 15.01 -10.28
C GLU A 5 6.73 14.96 -9.24
N PHE A 6 5.97 13.85 -9.17
CA PHE A 6 4.96 13.67 -8.13
C PHE A 6 5.56 13.62 -6.73
N PHE A 7 6.65 12.86 -6.54
CA PHE A 7 7.35 12.83 -5.27
C PHE A 7 8.00 14.16 -4.94
N ASP A 8 8.57 14.86 -5.91
CA ASP A 8 9.13 16.20 -5.71
C ASP A 8 8.05 17.19 -5.26
N LEU A 9 6.84 17.13 -5.84
CA LEU A 9 5.69 17.93 -5.38
C LEU A 9 5.28 17.63 -3.93
N LEU A 10 5.25 16.34 -3.57
CA LEU A 10 4.93 15.91 -2.22
C LEU A 10 6.02 16.28 -1.21
N ALA A 11 7.29 16.15 -1.60
CA ALA A 11 8.45 16.50 -0.81
C ALA A 11 8.58 18.03 -0.61
N MET A 12 8.00 18.84 -1.50
CA MET A 12 7.90 20.29 -1.33
C MET A 12 6.89 20.71 -0.24
N ASN A 13 5.94 19.86 0.16
CA ASN A 13 4.97 20.14 1.22
C ASN A 13 4.94 18.98 2.24
N PRO A 14 6.08 18.69 2.91
CA PRO A 14 6.22 17.52 3.76
C PRO A 14 5.28 17.57 4.98
N GLU A 15 4.87 18.76 5.43
CA GLU A 15 3.97 18.95 6.55
C GLU A 15 2.63 18.22 6.38
N ILE A 16 2.10 18.16 5.14
CA ILE A 16 0.83 17.48 4.85
C ILE A 16 1.01 15.97 5.01
N LEU A 17 2.11 15.42 4.47
CA LEU A 17 2.44 14.00 4.59
C LEU A 17 2.68 13.60 6.04
N ILE A 18 3.47 14.40 6.77
CA ILE A 18 3.77 14.18 8.18
C ILE A 18 2.47 14.19 8.99
N PHE A 19 1.63 15.22 8.83
CA PHE A 19 0.36 15.30 9.53
C PHE A 19 -0.52 14.08 9.24
N PHE A 20 -0.69 13.72 7.97
CA PHE A 20 -1.50 12.59 7.56
C PHE A 20 -1.01 11.26 8.15
N PHE A 21 0.28 10.97 8.02
CA PHE A 21 0.87 9.71 8.49
C PHE A 21 1.07 9.65 10.00
N ILE A 22 1.12 10.78 10.70
CA ILE A 22 1.09 10.80 12.18
C ILE A 22 -0.35 10.72 12.69
N ALA A 23 -1.32 11.34 12.02
CA ALA A 23 -2.72 11.30 12.41
C ALA A 23 -3.29 9.88 12.41
N CYS A 24 -2.83 9.00 11.49
CA CYS A 24 -3.29 7.61 11.43
C CYS A 24 -2.99 6.80 12.72
N PRO A 25 -1.73 6.65 13.17
CA PRO A 25 -1.43 5.94 14.40
C PRO A 25 -1.99 6.66 15.63
N LEU A 26 -2.05 7.99 15.65
CA LEU A 26 -2.70 8.73 16.73
C LEU A 26 -4.20 8.41 16.81
N THR A 27 -4.89 8.34 15.68
CA THR A 27 -6.32 7.96 15.64
C THR A 27 -6.50 6.51 16.10
N ALA A 28 -5.61 5.59 15.71
CA ALA A 28 -5.63 4.22 16.20
C ALA A 28 -5.42 4.15 17.73
N LEU A 29 -4.50 4.98 18.26
CA LEU A 29 -4.24 5.09 19.70
C LEU A 29 -5.45 5.65 20.45
N LEU A 30 -6.07 6.71 19.95
CA LEU A 30 -7.28 7.29 20.55
C LEU A 30 -8.43 6.29 20.53
N ALA A 31 -8.64 5.59 19.41
CA ALA A 31 -9.65 4.55 19.30
C ALA A 31 -9.40 3.39 20.28
N TRP A 32 -8.13 3.04 20.52
CA TRP A 32 -7.76 2.05 21.52
C TRP A 32 -8.09 2.51 22.95
N LEU A 33 -7.74 3.76 23.30
CA LEU A 33 -8.01 4.33 24.62
C LEU A 33 -9.51 4.51 24.89
N LEU A 34 -10.27 4.97 23.88
CA LEU A 34 -11.70 5.25 24.00
C LEU A 34 -12.57 3.98 23.85
N GLY A 35 -12.13 3.02 23.05
CA GLY A 35 -12.89 1.82 22.73
C GLY A 35 -12.99 0.80 23.87
N ARG A 36 -12.16 0.90 24.92
CA ARG A 36 -12.23 0.06 26.15
C ARG A 36 -12.41 -1.45 25.90
N GLY A 37 -11.80 -2.00 24.83
CA GLY A 37 -11.90 -3.42 24.45
C GLY A 37 -13.05 -3.78 23.50
N GLU A 38 -13.91 -2.81 23.14
CA GLU A 38 -15.00 -2.97 22.16
C GLU A 38 -14.54 -2.74 20.71
N GLY A 39 -13.24 -2.85 20.42
CA GLY A 39 -12.69 -2.52 19.11
C GLY A 39 -13.25 -3.35 17.95
N HIS A 40 -13.78 -4.55 18.25
CA HIS A 40 -14.40 -5.46 17.30
C HIS A 40 -15.87 -5.12 17.00
N ILE A 41 -16.47 -4.21 17.77
CA ILE A 41 -17.87 -3.78 17.65
C ILE A 41 -17.92 -2.48 16.83
N SER A 42 -19.09 -2.19 16.26
CA SER A 42 -19.36 -0.91 15.61
C SER A 42 -19.35 0.22 16.65
N PRO A 43 -18.76 1.39 16.37
CA PRO A 43 -18.19 1.82 15.09
C PRO A 43 -16.69 1.50 14.89
N TRP A 44 -16.01 1.05 15.95
CA TRP A 44 -14.54 0.90 16.00
C TRP A 44 -13.99 -0.04 14.94
N LYS A 45 -14.67 -1.15 14.66
CA LYS A 45 -14.23 -2.11 13.63
C LYS A 45 -14.13 -1.47 12.23
N TYR A 46 -15.00 -0.52 11.92
CA TYR A 46 -15.02 0.17 10.62
C TYR A 46 -13.98 1.28 10.57
N LEU A 47 -13.78 2.00 11.69
CA LEU A 47 -12.67 2.94 11.82
C LEU A 47 -11.33 2.24 11.62
N TYR A 48 -11.12 1.08 12.25
CA TYR A 48 -9.90 0.30 12.06
C TYR A 48 -9.75 -0.24 10.65
N SER A 49 -10.82 -0.72 10.02
CA SER A 49 -10.79 -1.11 8.61
C SER A 49 -10.32 0.06 7.73
N TYR A 50 -10.92 1.25 7.89
CA TYR A 50 -10.53 2.45 7.17
C TYR A 50 -9.06 2.80 7.38
N LEU A 51 -8.61 2.90 8.64
CA LEU A 51 -7.22 3.23 8.98
C LEU A 51 -6.25 2.24 8.35
N ILE A 52 -6.54 0.94 8.42
CA ILE A 52 -5.70 -0.10 7.80
C ILE A 52 -5.55 0.14 6.30
N TYR A 53 -6.64 0.35 5.56
CA TYR A 53 -6.53 0.59 4.11
C TYR A 53 -5.73 1.87 3.80
N VAL A 54 -5.98 2.93 4.56
CA VAL A 54 -5.32 4.23 4.38
C VAL A 54 -3.82 4.17 4.61
N VAL A 55 -3.34 3.38 5.57
CA VAL A 55 -1.89 3.23 5.80
C VAL A 55 -1.26 2.12 4.96
N CYS A 56 -1.98 1.03 4.71
CA CYS A 56 -1.44 -0.13 3.98
C CYS A 56 -1.27 0.15 2.50
N ILE A 57 -2.17 0.87 1.84
CA ILE A 57 -2.03 1.13 0.40
C ILE A 57 -0.74 1.94 0.10
N PRO A 58 -0.49 3.10 0.73
CA PRO A 58 0.75 3.84 0.54
C PRO A 58 1.98 3.09 1.10
N GLY A 59 1.85 2.40 2.23
CA GLY A 59 2.95 1.64 2.83
C GLY A 59 3.42 0.48 1.95
N ILE A 60 2.50 -0.33 1.41
CA ILE A 60 2.81 -1.43 0.49
C ILE A 60 3.42 -0.89 -0.80
N PHE A 61 2.87 0.21 -1.33
CA PHE A 61 3.42 0.86 -2.51
C PHE A 61 4.86 1.31 -2.29
N ALA A 62 5.14 1.98 -1.17
CA ALA A 62 6.49 2.42 -0.82
C ALA A 62 7.49 1.26 -0.68
N VAL A 63 7.10 0.17 0.00
CA VAL A 63 7.93 -1.06 0.10
C VAL A 63 8.20 -1.64 -1.29
N THR A 64 7.15 -1.81 -2.09
CA THR A 64 7.23 -2.45 -3.40
C THR A 64 8.10 -1.63 -4.35
N LEU A 65 7.93 -0.31 -4.35
CA LEU A 65 8.72 0.61 -5.14
C LEU A 65 10.21 0.56 -4.75
N ASN A 66 10.51 0.56 -3.45
CA ASN A 66 11.90 0.45 -2.98
C ASN A 66 12.54 -0.86 -3.40
N ILE A 67 11.81 -1.98 -3.28
CA ILE A 67 12.30 -3.29 -3.76
C ILE A 67 12.56 -3.24 -5.26
N TYR A 68 11.67 -2.62 -6.04
CA TYR A 68 11.84 -2.49 -7.49
C TYR A 68 13.06 -1.63 -7.85
N LEU A 69 13.18 -0.43 -7.30
CA LEU A 69 14.30 0.49 -7.56
C LEU A 69 15.64 -0.14 -7.17
N PHE A 70 15.67 -0.87 -6.06
CA PHE A 70 16.87 -1.56 -5.60
C PHE A 70 17.25 -2.76 -6.49
N LEU A 71 16.29 -3.64 -6.81
CA LEU A 71 16.57 -4.88 -7.55
C LEU A 71 16.84 -4.65 -9.04
N PHE A 72 16.08 -3.77 -9.69
CA PHE A 72 16.11 -3.60 -11.14
C PHE A 72 16.87 -2.34 -11.58
N GLU A 73 16.65 -1.21 -10.90
CA GLU A 73 17.34 0.05 -11.25
C GLU A 73 18.68 0.23 -10.54
N ARG A 74 19.00 -0.65 -9.57
CA ARG A 74 20.21 -0.58 -8.72
C ARG A 74 20.39 0.78 -8.03
N GLN A 75 19.30 1.50 -7.79
CA GLN A 75 19.36 2.73 -7.01
C GLN A 75 19.70 2.40 -5.56
N SER A 76 20.50 3.27 -4.96
CA SER A 76 20.84 3.15 -3.55
C SER A 76 19.61 3.42 -2.70
N VAL A 77 19.34 2.57 -1.71
CA VAL A 77 18.27 2.80 -0.71
C VAL A 77 18.52 4.09 0.08
N PHE A 78 19.77 4.58 0.12
CA PHE A 78 20.11 5.85 0.77
C PHE A 78 19.67 7.10 0.00
N GLU A 79 19.33 6.96 -1.28
CA GLU A 79 18.75 8.05 -2.08
C GLU A 79 17.21 8.10 -1.95
N ALA A 80 16.62 7.17 -1.18
CA ALA A 80 15.19 7.16 -0.92
C ALA A 80 14.77 8.39 -0.12
N ASP A 81 13.78 9.11 -0.63
CA ASP A 81 13.19 10.25 0.07
C ASP A 81 12.46 9.79 1.34
N ILE A 82 12.83 10.39 2.47
CA ILE A 82 12.35 9.98 3.79
C ILE A 82 10.83 10.16 3.94
N TRP A 83 10.24 11.15 3.27
CA TRP A 83 8.84 11.53 3.45
C TRP A 83 7.89 10.70 2.59
N THR A 84 8.29 10.36 1.37
CA THR A 84 7.47 9.64 0.41
C THR A 84 7.70 8.14 0.44
N GLN A 85 8.87 7.69 0.90
CA GLN A 85 9.26 6.28 0.87
C GLN A 85 9.34 5.65 2.25
N ILE A 86 9.96 6.31 3.23
CA ILE A 86 10.18 5.72 4.56
C ILE A 86 8.99 5.97 5.50
N LEU A 87 8.49 7.19 5.55
CA LEU A 87 7.40 7.60 6.45
C LEU A 87 6.12 6.75 6.30
N PRO A 88 5.63 6.41 5.08
CA PRO A 88 4.45 5.56 4.94
C PRO A 88 4.64 4.16 5.54
N ILE A 89 5.84 3.60 5.45
CA ILE A 89 6.17 2.27 5.99
C ILE A 89 6.14 2.31 7.52
N ILE A 90 6.79 3.31 8.12
CA ILE A 90 6.81 3.50 9.57
C ILE A 90 5.39 3.70 10.11
N SER A 91 4.60 4.57 9.48
CA SER A 91 3.22 4.84 9.87
C SER A 91 2.33 3.61 9.74
N MET A 92 2.47 2.83 8.67
CA MET A 92 1.78 1.56 8.49
C MET A 92 2.09 0.60 9.63
N ILE A 93 3.38 0.36 9.93
CA ILE A 93 3.79 -0.54 11.00
C ILE A 93 3.24 -0.07 12.35
N ALA A 94 3.41 1.20 12.69
CA ALA A 94 2.94 1.77 13.95
C ALA A 94 1.42 1.64 14.11
N THR A 95 0.65 1.98 13.07
CA THR A 95 -0.81 1.90 13.07
C THR A 95 -1.28 0.45 13.21
N LEU A 96 -0.71 -0.48 12.44
CA LEU A 96 -1.06 -1.90 12.53
C LEU A 96 -0.73 -2.49 13.90
N MET A 97 0.42 -2.14 14.49
CA MET A 97 0.79 -2.59 15.83
C MET A 97 -0.20 -2.11 16.90
N LEU A 98 -0.67 -0.86 16.81
CA LEU A 98 -1.68 -0.33 17.72
C LEU A 98 -3.03 -1.01 17.56
N ILE A 99 -3.48 -1.23 16.32
CA ILE A 99 -4.75 -1.90 16.06
C ILE A 99 -4.71 -3.36 16.54
N ARG A 100 -3.61 -4.07 16.29
CA ARG A 100 -3.42 -5.47 16.72
C ARG A 100 -3.50 -5.65 18.24
N LYS A 101 -3.12 -4.63 19.02
CA LYS A 101 -3.25 -4.65 20.48
C LYS A 101 -4.70 -4.60 20.96
N ASN A 102 -5.61 -4.03 20.15
CA ASN A 102 -7.01 -3.89 20.53
C ASN A 102 -7.91 -4.98 19.91
N VAL A 103 -7.65 -5.38 18.67
CA VAL A 103 -8.53 -6.23 17.87
C VAL A 103 -7.71 -7.21 17.04
N SER A 104 -8.18 -8.46 16.91
CA SER A 104 -7.58 -9.41 15.98
C SER A 104 -7.91 -9.01 14.53
N PHE A 105 -6.91 -9.07 13.64
CA PHE A 105 -7.11 -8.64 12.26
C PHE A 105 -8.18 -9.46 11.51
N ASP A 106 -8.45 -10.69 11.93
CA ASP A 106 -9.52 -11.54 11.37
C ASP A 106 -10.92 -10.98 11.62
N GLN A 107 -11.10 -10.16 12.67
CA GLN A 107 -12.37 -9.52 12.99
C GLN A 107 -12.59 -8.22 12.20
N ILE A 108 -11.58 -7.76 11.45
CA ILE A 108 -11.63 -6.51 10.71
C ILE A 108 -12.11 -6.77 9.28
N PRO A 109 -13.19 -6.11 8.84
CA PRO A 109 -13.71 -6.32 7.50
C PRO A 109 -12.67 -5.91 6.45
N GLY A 110 -12.42 -6.80 5.49
CA GLY A 110 -11.55 -6.54 4.34
C GLY A 110 -10.06 -6.85 4.52
N PHE A 111 -9.59 -7.16 5.74
CA PHE A 111 -8.16 -7.41 5.99
C PHE A 111 -7.58 -8.52 5.09
N GLY A 112 -8.33 -9.60 4.86
CA GLY A 112 -7.90 -10.69 3.97
C GLY A 112 -7.59 -10.25 2.53
N LYS A 113 -8.21 -9.16 2.03
CA LYS A 113 -7.92 -8.61 0.70
C LYS A 113 -6.51 -8.00 0.62
N LEU A 114 -6.01 -7.41 1.72
CA LEU A 114 -4.67 -6.83 1.77
C LEU A 114 -3.59 -7.90 1.78
N SER A 115 -3.83 -9.00 2.51
CA SER A 115 -2.94 -10.17 2.47
C SER A 115 -2.88 -10.77 1.06
N GLY A 116 -4.03 -10.91 0.39
CA GLY A 116 -4.09 -11.35 -1.01
C GLY A 116 -3.35 -10.41 -1.97
N LEU A 117 -3.49 -9.09 -1.79
CA LEU A 117 -2.75 -8.10 -2.58
C LEU A 117 -1.23 -8.26 -2.41
N LEU A 118 -0.75 -8.36 -1.16
CA LEU A 118 0.66 -8.57 -0.86
C LEU A 118 1.21 -9.84 -1.52
N LEU A 119 0.45 -10.93 -1.48
CA LEU A 119 0.84 -12.20 -2.11
C LEU A 119 1.00 -12.05 -3.62
N ILE A 120 0.04 -11.39 -4.28
CA ILE A 120 0.09 -11.13 -5.73
C ILE A 120 1.29 -10.26 -6.08
N ILE A 121 1.51 -9.16 -5.34
CA ILE A 121 2.66 -8.28 -5.56
C ILE A 121 3.98 -9.05 -5.39
N ALA A 122 4.11 -9.83 -4.32
CA ALA A 122 5.30 -10.64 -4.08
C ALA A 122 5.54 -11.66 -5.21
N ALA A 123 4.49 -12.35 -5.67
CA ALA A 123 4.58 -13.29 -6.78
C ALA A 123 5.03 -12.59 -8.07
N ILE A 124 4.48 -11.43 -8.39
CA ILE A 124 4.87 -10.63 -9.56
C ILE A 124 6.34 -10.19 -9.45
N LEU A 125 6.77 -9.67 -8.29
CA LEU A 125 8.16 -9.27 -8.09
C LEU A 125 9.14 -10.42 -8.26
N ILE A 126 8.80 -11.62 -7.76
CA ILE A 126 9.62 -12.83 -7.92
C ILE A 126 9.71 -13.23 -9.40
N ILE A 127 8.59 -13.21 -10.12
CA ILE A 127 8.57 -13.52 -11.56
C ILE A 127 9.40 -12.51 -12.33
N MET A 128 9.19 -11.21 -12.09
CA MET A 128 9.97 -10.14 -12.73
C MET A 128 11.47 -10.30 -12.45
N TRP A 129 11.84 -10.62 -11.21
CA TRP A 129 13.23 -10.84 -10.84
C TRP A 129 13.85 -12.03 -11.58
N PHE A 130 13.10 -13.12 -11.74
CA PHE A 130 13.54 -14.28 -12.53
C PHE A 130 13.69 -13.94 -14.03
N LEU A 131 12.76 -13.18 -14.59
CA LEU A 131 12.79 -12.73 -15.99
C LEU A 131 13.98 -11.79 -16.27
N ASP A 132 14.20 -10.82 -15.40
CA ASP A 132 15.34 -9.90 -15.49
C ASP A 132 16.67 -10.66 -15.42
N ARG A 133 16.80 -11.63 -14.51
CA ARG A 133 17.99 -12.46 -14.41
C ARG A 133 18.23 -13.34 -15.65
N THR A 134 17.15 -13.78 -16.31
CA THR A 134 17.22 -14.64 -17.52
C THR A 134 17.36 -13.86 -18.83
N HIS A 135 17.38 -12.52 -18.80
CA HIS A 135 17.56 -11.63 -19.97
C HIS A 135 16.50 -11.84 -21.08
N ILE A 136 15.33 -12.40 -20.75
CA ILE A 136 14.25 -12.64 -21.72
C ILE A 136 13.41 -11.36 -21.81
N ILE A 137 13.81 -10.49 -22.75
CA ILE A 137 13.06 -9.36 -23.31
C ILE A 137 12.83 -8.18 -22.34
N ALA A 138 13.75 -7.21 -22.40
CA ALA A 138 13.60 -5.88 -21.82
C ALA A 138 12.83 -4.97 -22.80
N ILE A 139 11.51 -4.83 -22.63
CA ILE A 139 10.75 -3.72 -23.23
C ILE A 139 10.52 -2.70 -22.12
N THR A 140 11.52 -1.85 -21.90
CA THR A 140 11.60 -0.97 -20.72
C THR A 140 11.44 0.51 -21.10
N PHE A 141 10.39 0.87 -21.82
CA PHE A 141 10.02 2.28 -22.02
C PHE A 141 8.50 2.44 -22.10
N VAL A 142 7.81 2.31 -20.96
CA VAL A 142 6.39 2.65 -20.86
C VAL A 142 6.24 3.87 -19.94
N PRO A 143 5.81 5.04 -20.47
CA PRO A 143 5.53 6.23 -19.68
C PRO A 143 4.59 5.97 -18.49
N PHE A 144 4.87 6.59 -17.34
CA PHE A 144 4.14 6.37 -16.08
C PHE A 144 2.62 6.54 -16.18
N TYR A 145 2.14 7.52 -16.95
CA TYR A 145 0.70 7.71 -17.16
C TYR A 145 0.06 6.50 -17.83
N GLN A 146 0.77 5.82 -18.73
CA GLN A 146 0.30 4.61 -19.41
C GLN A 146 0.30 3.41 -18.46
N ALA A 147 1.26 3.34 -17.53
CA ALA A 147 1.27 2.30 -16.50
C ALA A 147 0.08 2.47 -15.52
N VAL A 148 -0.22 3.70 -15.08
CA VAL A 148 -1.39 3.98 -14.24
C VAL A 148 -2.69 3.71 -15.00
N LEU A 149 -2.80 4.14 -16.27
CA LEU A 149 -3.96 3.87 -17.09
C LEU A 149 -4.15 2.36 -17.32
N GLY A 150 -3.06 1.65 -17.59
CA GLY A 150 -3.05 0.19 -17.75
C GLY A 150 -3.44 -0.54 -16.46
N PHE A 151 -2.97 -0.06 -15.30
CA PHE A 151 -3.38 -0.57 -14.00
C PHE A 151 -4.87 -0.34 -13.75
N LEU A 152 -5.39 0.86 -14.02
CA LEU A 152 -6.82 1.16 -13.88
C LEU A 152 -7.68 0.32 -14.84
N ILE A 153 -7.23 0.11 -16.07
CA ILE A 153 -7.90 -0.71 -17.07
C ILE A 153 -7.92 -2.18 -16.63
N THR A 154 -6.77 -2.73 -16.25
CA THR A 154 -6.69 -4.12 -15.77
C THR A 154 -7.50 -4.34 -14.51
N LEU A 155 -7.51 -3.37 -13.59
CA LEU A 155 -8.35 -3.38 -12.39
C LEU A 155 -9.85 -3.30 -12.75
N ALA A 156 -10.24 -2.46 -13.70
CA ALA A 156 -11.61 -2.37 -14.18
C ALA A 156 -12.07 -3.67 -14.87
N ILE A 157 -11.21 -4.28 -15.71
CA ILE A 157 -11.48 -5.56 -16.35
C ILE A 157 -11.60 -6.68 -15.32
N ALA A 158 -10.67 -6.74 -14.35
CA ALA A 158 -10.73 -7.72 -13.27
C ALA A 158 -11.99 -7.55 -12.43
N MET A 159 -12.37 -6.32 -12.07
CA MET A 159 -13.61 -6.03 -11.35
C MET A 159 -14.85 -6.42 -12.16
N TYR A 160 -14.87 -6.13 -13.47
CA TYR A 160 -15.98 -6.48 -14.35
C TYR A 160 -16.09 -8.00 -14.54
N GLY A 161 -14.97 -8.68 -14.79
CA GLY A 161 -14.89 -10.12 -14.92
C GLY A 161 -15.33 -10.84 -13.64
N TRP A 162 -14.92 -10.35 -12.47
CA TRP A 162 -15.34 -10.90 -11.19
C TRP A 162 -16.84 -10.74 -10.98
N ARG A 163 -17.41 -9.56 -11.26
CA ARG A 163 -18.86 -9.32 -11.17
C ARG A 163 -19.65 -10.26 -12.08
N LYS A 164 -19.14 -10.53 -13.29
CA LYS A 164 -19.80 -11.43 -14.25
C LYS A 164 -19.73 -12.90 -13.82
N LEU A 165 -18.59 -13.34 -13.26
CA LEU A 165 -18.42 -14.70 -12.73
C LEU A 165 -19.27 -14.95 -11.48
N THR A 166 -19.44 -13.94 -10.61
CA THR A 166 -20.30 -14.05 -9.42
C THR A 166 -21.78 -13.85 -9.71
N ALA A 167 -22.15 -13.18 -10.82
CA ALA A 167 -23.54 -13.01 -11.26
C ALA A 167 -24.04 -14.17 -12.15
N ALA A 168 -23.15 -15.03 -12.64
CA ALA A 168 -23.48 -16.24 -13.40
C ALA A 168 -23.65 -17.49 -12.50
N LYS A 169 -23.81 -17.28 -11.19
CA LYS A 169 -24.12 -18.29 -10.17
C LYS A 169 -25.45 -17.93 -9.53
#